data_AF-A0A6N9YIT5-F1
#
_entry.id   AF-A0A6N9YIT5-F1
#
_cell.length_a   1.000
_cell.length_b   1.000
_cell.length_c   1.000
_cell.angle_alpha   90.00
_cell.angle_beta   90.00
_cell.angle_gamma   90.00
#
_symmetry.space_group_name_H-M   'P 1'
#
loop_
_entity.id
_entity.type
_entity.pdbx_description
1 polymer ?
#
loop_
_entity_poly.entity_id
_entity_poly.type
_entity_poly.pdbx_seq_one_letter_code
_entity_poly.pdbx_strand_id
1 'polypeptide(L)' 'YAALEEGMSNALIESTNTKIRVITRVAYGFKDPHALIALAMLSLGGYRPALPGR' A
#
# COMPACT_ATOMS: atom_id res chain seq x y z
N TYR A 1 -11.25 -15.29 -0.29
CA TYR A 1 -12.51 -14.65 0.14
C TYR A 1 -12.15 -13.69 1.28
N ALA A 2 -11.51 -12.55 0.99
CA ALA A 2 -10.79 -11.79 2.03
C ALA A 2 -11.67 -11.30 3.19
N ALA A 3 -12.95 -10.99 2.95
CA ALA A 3 -13.87 -10.64 4.04
C ALA A 3 -14.26 -11.82 4.95
N LEU A 4 -14.30 -13.05 4.42
CA LEU A 4 -14.60 -14.25 5.21
C LEU A 4 -13.35 -14.88 5.84
N GLU A 5 -12.18 -14.70 5.23
CA GLU A 5 -10.90 -15.26 5.70
C GLU A 5 -10.14 -14.32 6.65
N GLU A 6 -10.15 -13.01 6.38
CA GLU A 6 -9.33 -12.01 7.10
C GLU A 6 -10.18 -11.04 7.95
N GLY A 7 -11.51 -11.23 8.00
CA GLY A 7 -12.43 -10.39 8.78
C GLY A 7 -12.52 -8.92 8.34
N MET A 8 -11.98 -8.58 7.17
CA MET A 8 -11.97 -7.21 6.64
C MET A 8 -13.28 -6.89 5.92
N SER A 9 -13.84 -5.70 6.17
CA SER A 9 -15.02 -5.27 5.42
C SER A 9 -14.70 -5.06 3.92
N ASN A 10 -15.66 -5.37 3.04
CA ASN A 10 -15.52 -5.14 1.60
C ASN A 10 -15.19 -3.68 1.29
N ALA A 11 -15.81 -2.72 1.99
CA ALA A 11 -15.52 -1.29 1.81
C ALA A 11 -14.04 -0.95 2.10
N LEU A 12 -13.44 -1.56 3.12
CA LEU A 12 -12.03 -1.35 3.46
C LEU A 12 -11.11 -1.95 2.39
N ILE A 13 -11.44 -3.15 1.90
CA ILE A 13 -10.73 -3.81 0.80
C ILE A 13 -10.81 -2.97 -0.49
N GLU A 14 -11.99 -2.53 -0.87
CA GLU A 14 -12.22 -1.72 -2.08
C GLU A 14 -11.46 -0.38 -2.03
N SER A 15 -11.49 0.29 -0.87
CA SER A 15 -10.74 1.53 -0.68
C SER A 15 -9.23 1.30 -0.83
N THR A 16 -8.72 0.17 -0.32
CA THR A 16 -7.30 -0.21 -0.40
C THR A 16 -6.91 -0.54 -1.84
N ASN A 17 -7.71 -1.35 -2.53
CA ASN A 17 -7.50 -1.71 -3.94
C ASN A 17 -7.50 -0.47 -4.84
N THR A 18 -8.38 0.50 -4.56
CA THR A 18 -8.42 1.77 -5.28
C THR A 18 -7.13 2.56 -5.09
N LYS A 19 -6.62 2.66 -3.86
CA LYS A 19 -5.34 3.32 -3.57
C LYS A 19 -4.15 2.61 -4.22
N ILE A 20 -4.10 1.27 -4.20
CA ILE A 20 -3.05 0.50 -4.90
C ILE A 20 -3.02 0.85 -6.39
N ARG A 21 -4.18 0.91 -7.06
CA ARG A 21 -4.24 1.27 -8.50
C ARG A 21 -3.67 2.67 -8.78
N VAL A 22 -3.95 3.64 -7.91
CA VAL A 22 -3.39 5.00 -8.03
C VAL A 22 -1.87 4.99 -7.84
N ILE A 23 -1.38 4.31 -6.81
CA ILE A 23 0.07 4.21 -6.52
C ILE A 23 0.81 3.54 -7.69
N THR A 24 0.26 2.45 -8.24
CA THR A 24 0.83 1.78 -9.41
C THR A 24 0.94 2.71 -10.62
N ARG A 25 -0.05 3.60 -10.82
CA ARG A 25 -0.01 4.58 -11.92
C ARG A 25 1.07 5.65 -11.72
N VAL A 26 1.29 6.09 -10.49
CA VAL A 26 2.41 7.00 -10.15
C VAL A 26 3.76 6.31 -10.39
N ALA A 27 3.83 5.00 -10.12
CA ALA A 27 5.04 4.21 -10.23
C ALA A 27 5.44 3.79 -11.66
N TYR A 28 4.69 4.14 -12.72
CA TYR A 28 5.05 3.79 -14.10
C TYR A 28 6.45 4.30 -14.54
N GLY A 29 7.00 5.30 -13.86
CA GLY A 29 8.38 5.79 -14.09
C GLY A 29 9.45 5.13 -13.21
N PHE A 30 9.10 4.20 -12.34
CA PHE A 30 10.05 3.56 -11.44
C PHE A 30 10.89 2.53 -12.21
N LYS A 31 12.19 2.54 -11.95
CA LYS A 31 13.14 1.60 -12.56
C LYS A 31 13.17 0.24 -11.87
N ASP A 32 12.58 0.14 -10.68
CA ASP A 32 12.65 -1.02 -9.82
C ASP A 32 11.29 -1.27 -9.12
N PRO A 33 10.72 -2.50 -9.20
CA PRO A 33 9.45 -2.82 -8.56
C PRO A 33 9.49 -2.73 -7.03
N HIS A 34 10.65 -2.85 -6.37
CA HIS A 34 10.70 -2.68 -4.91
C HIS A 34 10.38 -1.25 -4.48
N ALA A 35 10.65 -0.25 -5.32
CA ALA A 35 10.25 1.13 -5.05
C ALA A 35 8.72 1.29 -4.97
N LEU A 36 7.95 0.57 -5.80
CA LEU A 36 6.49 0.55 -5.73
C LEU A 36 6.01 -0.13 -4.44
N ILE A 37 6.60 -1.26 -4.08
CA ILE A 37 6.25 -1.99 -2.84
C ILE A 37 6.52 -1.11 -1.61
N ALA A 38 7.67 -0.44 -1.56
CA ALA A 38 8.01 0.49 -0.49
C ALA A 38 7.02 1.65 -0.39
N LEU A 39 6.61 2.23 -1.52
CA LEU A 39 5.61 3.30 -1.56
C LEU A 39 4.23 2.83 -1.08
N ALA A 40 3.82 1.62 -1.46
CA ALA A 40 2.58 1.01 -0.97
C ALA A 40 2.63 0.76 0.54
N MET A 41 3.73 0.21 1.07
CA MET A 41 3.92 -0.01 2.51
C MET A 41 3.92 1.30 3.31
N LEU A 42 4.54 2.35 2.79
CA LEU A 42 4.52 3.68 3.42
C LEU A 42 3.11 4.30 3.44
N SER A 43 2.36 4.15 2.34
CA SER A 43 1.06 4.81 2.16
C SER A 43 -0.12 4.05 2.78
N LEU A 44 -0.03 2.71 2.86
CA LEU A 44 -1.11 1.81 3.28
C LEU A 44 -0.75 0.97 4.50
N GLY A 45 0.51 0.58 4.65
CA GLY A 45 0.98 -0.38 5.66
C GLY A 45 1.19 0.20 7.05
N GLY A 46 0.92 1.50 7.26
CA GLY A 46 1.20 2.17 8.54
C GLY A 46 2.68 2.13 8.92
N TYR A 47 3.57 1.92 7.93
CA TYR A 47 5.00 1.76 8.15
C TYR A 47 5.56 3.01 8.82
N ARG A 48 6.11 2.83 10.02
CA ARG A 48 6.78 3.87 10.79
C ARG A 48 8.29 3.67 10.63
N PRO A 49 8.93 4.27 9.60
CA PRO A 49 10.37 4.20 9.50
C PRO A 49 10.99 4.77 10.78
N ALA A 50 12.07 4.15 11.25
CA ALA A 50 12.85 4.71 12.35
C ALA A 50 13.34 6.10 11.92
N LEU A 51 12.79 7.14 12.55
CA LEU A 51 13.27 8.50 12.30
C LEU A 51 14.70 8.59 12.82
N PRO A 52 15.67 9.10 12.03
CA PRO A 52 17.00 9.35 12.56
C PRO A 52 16.87 10.24 13.80
N GLY A 53 17.51 9.80 14.88
CA GLY A 53 17.39 10.38 16.22
C GLY A 53 17.64 11.89 16.23
N ARG A 54 17.05 12.55 17.24
CA ARG A 54 17.23 13.97 17.52
C ARG A 54 18.69 14.37 17.67
#